data_AF-A0A1K0FQ84-F1
#
_entry.id   AF-A0A1K0FQ84-F1
#
_cell.length_a   1.000
_cell.length_b   1.000
_cell.length_c   1.000
_cell.angle_alpha   90.00
_cell.angle_beta   90.00
_cell.angle_gamma   90.00
#
_symmetry.space_group_name_H-M   'P 1'
#
loop_
_entity.id
_entity.type
_entity.pdbx_description
1 polymer ?
#
loop_
_entity_poly.entity_id
_entity_poly.type
_entity_poly.pdbx_seq_one_letter_code
_entity_poly.pdbx_strand_id
1 'polypeptide(L)'
;MTDLQELPVELEANDRRVAVTAAYAGLVGTAVIERHETTELAKHVPIGTRDATALTMHVDGEPVILRPGRGRYMRGSYKVTVNHGGIVYKFRPKSPDVSRLSRGGVRLGDFELRNGGAVDITWHEGSTPTATDAAVGYALAAAFGTGAQFFVLMLLDLLGHVPD
;
A
#
# COMPACT_ATOMS: atom_id res chain seq x y z
N MET A 1 -16.96 15.19 10.30
CA MET A 1 -15.54 15.33 10.69
C MET A 1 -15.05 13.91 10.83
N THR A 2 -14.25 13.41 9.88
CA THR A 2 -13.83 12.01 9.85
C THR A 2 -12.58 11.87 10.70
N ASP A 3 -12.62 11.06 11.75
CA ASP A 3 -11.48 10.86 12.64
C ASP A 3 -10.35 10.11 11.93
N LEU A 4 -9.15 10.66 12.04
CA LEU A 4 -7.91 10.01 11.66
C LEU A 4 -7.63 8.90 12.67
N GLN A 5 -7.58 7.65 12.21
CA GLN A 5 -7.28 6.51 13.09
C GLN A 5 -5.81 6.12 12.95
N GLU A 6 -5.05 6.25 14.03
CA GLU A 6 -3.80 5.53 14.19
C GLU A 6 -4.15 4.05 14.45
N LEU A 7 -4.04 3.23 13.40
CA LEU A 7 -4.20 1.80 13.52
C LEU A 7 -2.87 1.20 14.00
N PRO A 8 -2.88 0.20 14.91
CA PRO A 8 -1.69 -0.59 15.18
C PRO A 8 -1.29 -1.31 13.89
N VAL A 9 -0.22 -0.84 13.28
CA VAL A 9 0.31 -1.35 12.02
C VAL A 9 1.80 -1.60 12.22
N GLU A 10 2.19 -2.85 12.06
CA GLU A 10 3.60 -3.21 11.92
C GLU A 10 3.92 -3.25 10.43
N LEU A 11 4.99 -2.55 10.06
CA LEU A 11 5.42 -2.42 8.67
C LEU A 11 6.92 -2.62 8.59
N GLU A 12 7.30 -3.63 7.80
CA GLU A 12 8.67 -3.86 7.38
C GLU A 12 8.76 -3.54 5.89
N ALA A 13 9.65 -2.64 5.50
CA ALA A 13 9.86 -2.30 4.10
C ALA A 13 11.34 -2.17 3.77
N ASN A 14 11.74 -2.82 2.68
CA ASN A 14 12.99 -2.60 1.99
C ASN A 14 12.75 -2.54 0.47
N ASP A 15 13.80 -2.41 -0.32
CA ASP A 15 13.72 -2.31 -1.78
C ASP A 15 13.23 -3.61 -2.47
N ARG A 16 13.04 -4.69 -1.71
CA ARG A 16 12.66 -6.02 -2.22
C ARG A 16 11.41 -6.60 -1.60
N ARG A 17 11.03 -6.16 -0.40
CA ARG A 17 9.92 -6.71 0.36
C ARG A 17 9.23 -5.61 1.15
N VAL A 18 7.90 -5.62 1.09
CA VAL A 18 7.02 -4.86 1.98
C VAL A 18 6.13 -5.87 2.68
N ALA A 19 6.21 -5.97 4.00
CA ALA A 19 5.35 -6.81 4.82
C ALA A 19 4.60 -5.93 5.81
N VAL A 20 3.28 -6.13 5.88
CA VAL A 20 2.39 -5.37 6.75
C VAL A 20 1.53 -6.32 7.55
N THR A 21 1.43 -6.03 8.85
CA THR A 21 0.44 -6.60 9.77
C THR A 21 -0.39 -5.44 10.30
N ALA A 22 -1.70 -5.48 10.09
CA ALA A 22 -2.61 -4.42 10.56
C ALA A 22 -3.66 -5.01 11.51
N ALA A 23 -3.83 -4.39 12.66
CA ALA A 23 -4.91 -4.71 13.58
C ALA A 23 -6.09 -3.75 13.38
N TYR A 24 -7.30 -4.29 13.19
CA TYR A 24 -8.52 -3.50 13.05
C TYR A 24 -9.70 -4.24 13.68
N ALA A 25 -10.47 -3.55 14.53
CA ALA A 25 -11.64 -4.10 15.22
C ALA A 25 -11.36 -5.44 15.94
N GLY A 26 -10.17 -5.59 16.53
CA GLY A 26 -9.74 -6.80 17.24
C GLY A 26 -9.32 -7.98 16.36
N LEU A 27 -9.30 -7.79 15.03
CA LEU A 27 -8.80 -8.78 14.07
C LEU A 27 -7.45 -8.32 13.50
N VAL A 28 -6.68 -9.28 12.99
CA VAL A 28 -5.39 -9.05 12.33
C VAL A 28 -5.49 -9.44 10.87
N GLY A 29 -4.97 -8.57 10.00
CA GLY A 29 -4.80 -8.84 8.57
C GLY A 29 -3.34 -8.66 8.18
N THR A 30 -2.90 -9.39 7.16
CA THR A 30 -1.52 -9.37 6.68
C THR A 30 -1.45 -9.19 5.16
N ALA A 31 -0.43 -8.48 4.70
CA ALA A 31 -0.14 -8.34 3.28
C ALA A 31 1.37 -8.28 3.06
N VAL A 32 1.87 -9.07 2.11
CA VAL A 32 3.29 -9.12 1.75
C VAL A 32 3.42 -8.91 0.25
N ILE A 33 4.27 -7.98 -0.18
CA ILE A 33 4.65 -7.73 -1.57
C ILE A 33 6.15 -7.97 -1.69
N GLU A 34 6.55 -8.77 -2.66
CA GLU A 34 7.96 -9.09 -2.91
C GLU A 34 8.32 -8.84 -4.37
N ARG A 35 9.57 -8.40 -4.58
CA ARG A 35 10.19 -8.24 -5.89
C ARG A 35 11.21 -9.35 -6.13
N HIS A 36 11.19 -9.93 -7.32
CA HIS A 36 12.18 -10.91 -7.76
C HIS A 36 13.52 -10.24 -8.13
N GLU A 37 14.64 -10.96 -7.88
CA GLU A 37 16.02 -10.43 -7.89
C GLU A 37 16.48 -9.82 -9.22
N THR A 38 15.86 -10.20 -10.33
CA THR A 38 16.40 -9.97 -11.68
C THR A 38 15.97 -8.64 -12.32
N THR A 39 15.30 -7.76 -11.57
CA THR A 39 14.68 -6.54 -12.14
C THR A 39 15.48 -5.29 -11.80
N GLU A 40 15.82 -4.50 -12.82
CA GLU A 40 16.46 -3.18 -12.66
C GLU A 40 15.62 -2.25 -11.77
N LEU A 41 16.30 -1.57 -10.85
CA LEU A 41 15.68 -0.69 -9.85
C LEU A 41 15.23 0.64 -10.46
N ALA A 42 13.93 0.86 -10.53
CA ALA A 42 13.34 2.17 -10.74
C ALA A 42 13.44 3.01 -9.46
N LYS A 43 14.42 3.91 -9.39
CA LYS A 43 14.73 4.76 -8.20
C LYS A 43 13.57 5.55 -7.61
N HIS A 44 12.50 5.78 -8.39
CA HIS A 44 11.33 6.54 -7.96
C HIS A 44 10.14 5.66 -7.54
N VAL A 45 10.32 4.34 -7.48
CA VAL A 45 9.31 3.39 -7.03
C VAL A 45 9.83 2.75 -5.74
N PRO A 46 9.13 2.83 -4.60
CA PRO A 46 9.64 2.33 -3.33
C PRO A 46 10.03 0.84 -3.34
N ILE A 47 9.17 -0.04 -3.87
CA ILE A 47 9.47 -1.48 -4.06
C ILE A 47 10.43 -1.73 -5.24
N GLY A 48 10.93 -0.67 -5.88
CA GLY A 48 11.92 -0.75 -6.95
C GLY A 48 11.37 -1.03 -8.34
N THR A 49 10.12 -1.47 -8.52
CA THR A 49 9.54 -1.70 -9.85
C THR A 49 8.01 -1.60 -9.86
N ARG A 50 7.44 -1.34 -11.04
CA ARG A 50 6.00 -1.45 -11.32
C ARG A 50 5.68 -2.58 -12.31
N ASP A 51 6.68 -3.35 -12.72
CA ASP A 51 6.48 -4.53 -13.56
C ASP A 51 5.77 -5.62 -12.73
N ALA A 52 4.54 -5.94 -13.12
CA ALA A 52 3.73 -6.95 -12.44
C ALA A 52 4.36 -8.35 -12.49
N THR A 53 5.15 -8.66 -13.52
CA THR A 53 5.78 -9.98 -13.67
C THR A 53 6.99 -10.15 -12.75
N ALA A 54 7.53 -9.04 -12.24
CA ALA A 54 8.61 -9.01 -11.27
C ALA A 54 8.12 -9.03 -9.82
N LEU A 55 6.80 -9.07 -9.59
CA LEU A 55 6.20 -8.88 -8.27
C LEU A 55 5.25 -10.03 -7.90
N THR A 56 5.33 -10.46 -6.64
CA THR A 56 4.33 -11.32 -6.01
C THR A 56 3.64 -10.58 -4.89
N MET A 57 2.43 -11.02 -4.56
CA MET A 57 1.71 -10.52 -3.39
C MET A 57 0.95 -11.66 -2.72
N HIS A 58 0.99 -11.68 -1.40
CA HIS A 58 0.19 -12.54 -0.55
C HIS A 58 -0.67 -11.68 0.38
N VAL A 59 -1.91 -12.10 0.62
CA VAL A 59 -2.85 -11.46 1.56
C VAL A 59 -3.37 -12.55 2.47
N ASP A 60 -3.18 -12.39 3.78
CA ASP A 60 -3.54 -13.42 4.76
C ASP A 60 -2.97 -14.80 4.43
N GLY A 61 -1.74 -14.82 3.88
CA GLY A 61 -1.04 -16.03 3.42
C GLY A 61 -1.44 -16.52 2.02
N GLU A 62 -2.53 -16.03 1.44
CA GLU A 62 -3.03 -16.47 0.15
C GLU A 62 -2.41 -15.68 -1.01
N PRO A 63 -1.94 -16.34 -2.09
CA PRO A 63 -1.41 -15.63 -3.25
C PRO A 63 -2.51 -14.86 -3.98
N VAL A 64 -2.23 -13.60 -4.33
CA VAL A 64 -3.17 -12.72 -5.02
C VAL A 64 -2.57 -12.14 -6.29
N ILE A 65 -3.43 -11.76 -7.24
CA ILE A 65 -2.97 -11.17 -8.50
C ILE A 65 -2.77 -9.67 -8.30
N LEU A 66 -1.51 -9.22 -8.28
CA LEU A 66 -1.12 -7.82 -8.23
C LEU A 66 -0.90 -7.26 -9.63
N ARG A 67 -1.50 -6.12 -9.95
CA ARG A 67 -1.33 -5.41 -11.23
C ARG A 67 -1.12 -3.92 -11.01
N PRO A 68 0.13 -3.46 -10.89
CA PRO A 68 0.43 -2.04 -10.91
C PRO A 68 0.15 -1.46 -12.30
N GLY A 69 -0.43 -0.27 -12.35
CA GLY A 69 -0.54 0.50 -13.58
C GLY A 69 0.82 1.04 -14.02
N ARG A 70 0.94 1.44 -15.28
CA ARG A 70 2.21 1.83 -15.91
C ARG A 70 2.95 3.01 -15.26
N GLY A 71 2.25 3.86 -14.49
CA GLY A 71 2.85 4.99 -13.78
C GLY A 71 3.52 6.03 -14.70
N ARG A 72 2.88 6.37 -15.83
CA ARG A 72 3.34 7.37 -16.79
C ARG A 72 2.18 8.21 -17.33
N TYR A 73 2.49 9.43 -17.75
CA TYR A 73 1.62 10.38 -18.47
C TYR A 73 0.49 11.03 -17.64
N MET A 74 -0.34 10.24 -16.95
CA MET A 74 -1.52 10.74 -16.25
C MET A 74 -1.66 10.11 -14.87
N ARG A 75 -2.22 10.84 -13.91
CA ARG A 75 -2.46 10.39 -12.53
C ARG A 75 -3.11 9.00 -12.46
N GLY A 76 -4.10 8.74 -13.31
CA GLY A 76 -4.81 7.45 -13.33
C GLY A 76 -3.93 6.24 -13.72
N SER A 77 -2.77 6.46 -14.34
CA SER A 77 -1.81 5.40 -14.70
C SER A 77 -1.10 4.79 -13.48
N TYR A 78 -1.11 5.47 -12.34
CA TYR A 78 -0.47 5.01 -11.11
C TYR A 78 -1.36 4.11 -10.25
N LYS A 79 -2.61 3.86 -10.67
CA LYS A 79 -3.50 2.90 -10.01
C LYS A 79 -2.83 1.54 -9.82
N VAL A 80 -3.11 0.86 -8.73
CA VAL A 80 -2.73 -0.52 -8.50
C VAL A 80 -3.99 -1.33 -8.23
N THR A 81 -4.08 -2.52 -8.79
CA THR A 81 -5.21 -3.42 -8.55
C THR A 81 -4.72 -4.75 -7.99
N VAL A 82 -5.46 -5.26 -7.00
CA VAL A 82 -5.22 -6.58 -6.40
C VAL A 82 -6.51 -7.40 -6.56
N ASN A 83 -6.40 -8.64 -7.02
CA ASN A 83 -7.52 -9.57 -7.04
C ASN A 83 -7.32 -10.64 -5.95
N HIS A 84 -8.16 -10.59 -4.92
CA HIS A 84 -8.16 -11.51 -3.79
C HIS A 84 -9.51 -12.24 -3.74
N GLY A 85 -9.50 -13.56 -3.96
CA GLY A 85 -10.73 -14.37 -3.92
C GLY A 85 -11.83 -13.91 -4.91
N GLY A 86 -11.47 -13.34 -6.07
CA GLY A 86 -12.42 -12.79 -7.05
C GLY A 86 -12.89 -11.37 -6.75
N ILE A 87 -12.55 -10.81 -5.58
CA ILE A 87 -12.84 -9.44 -5.20
C ILE A 87 -11.68 -8.54 -5.61
N VAL A 88 -11.99 -7.48 -6.35
CA VAL A 88 -10.98 -6.55 -6.84
C VAL A 88 -10.83 -5.38 -5.87
N TYR A 89 -9.62 -5.24 -5.35
CA TYR A 89 -9.14 -4.01 -4.73
C TYR A 89 -8.60 -3.06 -5.80
N LYS A 90 -8.88 -1.77 -5.65
CA LYS A 90 -8.31 -0.71 -6.49
C LYS A 90 -7.77 0.38 -5.57
N PHE A 91 -6.46 0.56 -5.62
CA PHE A 91 -5.75 1.65 -4.97
C PHE A 91 -5.42 2.70 -6.03
N ARG A 92 -6.00 3.89 -5.91
CA ARG A 92 -5.95 4.90 -6.97
C ARG A 92 -5.55 6.25 -6.40
N PRO A 93 -4.66 7.00 -7.06
CA PRO A 93 -4.38 8.36 -6.62
C PRO A 93 -5.66 9.21 -6.65
N LYS A 94 -5.91 9.92 -5.56
CA LYS A 94 -7.00 10.89 -5.39
C LYS A 94 -6.45 12.31 -5.51
N SER A 95 -5.35 12.59 -4.83
CA SER A 95 -4.61 13.87 -4.83
C SER A 95 -3.10 13.58 -4.99
N PRO A 96 -2.21 14.59 -4.94
CA PRO A 96 -0.75 14.38 -5.00
C PRO A 96 -0.21 13.44 -3.92
N ASP A 97 -0.79 13.45 -2.74
CA ASP A 97 -0.38 12.81 -1.48
C ASP A 97 -1.37 11.76 -0.95
N VAL A 98 -2.57 11.70 -1.52
CA VAL A 98 -3.63 10.76 -1.11
C VAL A 98 -3.93 9.75 -2.19
N SER A 99 -4.02 8.48 -1.80
CA SER A 99 -4.57 7.39 -2.59
C SER A 99 -5.84 6.84 -1.94
N ARG A 100 -6.84 6.50 -2.75
CA ARG A 100 -8.09 5.88 -2.29
C ARG A 100 -8.05 4.38 -2.49
N LEU A 101 -8.44 3.63 -1.46
CA LEU A 101 -8.73 2.21 -1.54
C LEU A 101 -10.22 1.97 -1.80
N SER A 102 -10.51 1.02 -2.68
CA SER A 102 -11.85 0.50 -2.90
C SER A 102 -11.81 -1.01 -3.06
N ARG A 103 -12.86 -1.70 -2.60
CA ARG A 103 -13.03 -3.16 -2.67
C ARG A 103 -14.37 -3.46 -3.32
N GLY A 104 -14.38 -4.27 -4.39
CA GLY A 104 -15.62 -4.61 -5.11
C GLY A 104 -16.37 -3.39 -5.67
N GLY A 105 -15.67 -2.26 -5.87
CA GLY A 105 -16.27 -0.99 -6.30
C GLY A 105 -16.73 -0.07 -5.17
N VAL A 106 -16.80 -0.56 -3.93
CA VAL A 106 -17.12 0.25 -2.74
C VAL A 106 -15.87 1.01 -2.29
N ARG A 107 -16.00 2.31 -2.04
CA ARG A 107 -14.91 3.16 -1.52
C ARG A 107 -14.75 2.87 -0.03
N LEU A 108 -13.57 2.44 0.38
CA LEU A 108 -13.31 2.07 1.77
C LEU A 108 -12.66 3.20 2.54
N GLY A 109 -11.50 3.67 2.10
CA GLY A 109 -10.77 4.73 2.79
C GLY A 109 -9.77 5.44 1.91
N ASP A 110 -9.26 6.55 2.42
CA ASP A 110 -8.22 7.37 1.83
C ASP A 110 -6.94 7.22 2.67
N PHE A 111 -5.83 6.92 2.00
CA PHE A 111 -4.49 6.74 2.55
C PHE A 111 -3.64 7.95 2.19
N GLU A 112 -3.11 8.65 3.19
CA GLU A 112 -2.40 9.91 3.06
C GLU A 112 -0.97 9.77 3.58
N LEU A 113 0.01 10.21 2.79
CA LEU A 113 1.39 10.25 3.22
C LEU A 113 1.62 11.51 4.05
N ARG A 114 2.03 11.36 5.30
CA ARG A 114 2.40 12.45 6.18
C ARG A 114 3.86 12.84 6.04
N ASN A 115 4.18 14.03 6.52
CA ASN A 115 5.55 14.46 6.78
C ASN A 115 6.24 13.42 7.67
N GLY A 116 7.43 12.97 7.27
CA GLY A 116 8.15 11.88 7.95
C GLY A 116 8.00 10.50 7.32
N GLY A 117 7.13 10.34 6.30
CA GLY A 117 7.00 9.09 5.57
C GLY A 117 5.96 8.10 6.14
N ALA A 118 5.30 8.46 7.24
CA ALA A 118 4.19 7.71 7.79
C ALA A 118 2.95 7.78 6.88
N VAL A 119 2.12 6.75 6.91
CA VAL A 119 0.86 6.69 6.16
C VAL A 119 -0.31 6.67 7.14
N ASP A 120 -1.24 7.58 6.91
CA ASP A 120 -2.48 7.65 7.66
C ASP A 120 -3.63 7.11 6.84
N ILE A 121 -4.67 6.67 7.55
CA ILE A 121 -5.90 6.20 6.93
C ILE A 121 -7.12 6.90 7.48
N THR A 122 -7.99 7.32 6.56
CA THR A 122 -9.32 7.85 6.85
C THR A 122 -10.36 6.95 6.19
N TRP A 123 -11.13 6.21 6.98
CA TRP A 123 -12.23 5.38 6.47
C TRP A 123 -13.44 6.24 6.09
N HIS A 124 -14.11 5.91 4.99
CA HIS A 124 -15.33 6.61 4.55
C HIS A 124 -16.52 6.21 5.42
N GLU A 125 -17.40 7.17 5.69
CA GLU A 125 -18.64 6.92 6.42
C GLU A 125 -19.49 5.85 5.71
N GLY A 126 -20.05 4.92 6.49
CA GLY A 126 -20.84 3.80 5.97
C GLY A 126 -20.03 2.72 5.26
N SER A 127 -18.70 2.83 5.18
CA SER A 127 -17.85 1.72 4.75
C SER A 127 -17.71 0.68 5.87
N THR A 128 -17.48 -0.58 5.48
CA THR A 128 -17.23 -1.71 6.41
C THR A 128 -15.83 -2.28 6.17
N PRO A 129 -14.78 -1.53 6.56
CA PRO A 129 -13.40 -1.98 6.39
C PRO A 129 -13.07 -3.15 7.32
N THR A 130 -12.11 -3.97 6.90
CA THR A 130 -11.56 -5.09 7.68
C THR A 130 -10.07 -4.89 7.93
N ALA A 131 -9.49 -5.72 8.82
CA ALA A 131 -8.05 -5.73 9.04
C ALA A 131 -7.27 -6.07 7.75
N THR A 132 -7.78 -6.99 6.92
CA THR A 132 -7.25 -7.28 5.59
C THR A 132 -7.26 -6.06 4.67
N ASP A 133 -8.33 -5.25 4.71
CA ASP A 133 -8.39 -4.02 3.89
C ASP A 133 -7.32 -3.02 4.30
N ALA A 134 -7.08 -2.88 5.61
CA ALA A 134 -6.01 -2.04 6.14
C ALA A 134 -4.64 -2.56 5.67
N ALA A 135 -4.35 -3.85 5.87
CA ALA A 135 -3.09 -4.46 5.49
C ALA A 135 -2.80 -4.29 3.98
N VAL A 136 -3.79 -4.57 3.12
CA VAL A 136 -3.67 -4.35 1.67
C VAL A 136 -3.37 -2.90 1.35
N GLY A 137 -4.12 -1.94 1.92
CA GLY A 137 -3.92 -0.53 1.62
C GLY A 137 -2.56 0.00 2.07
N TYR A 138 -2.10 -0.38 3.26
CA TYR A 138 -0.78 -0.03 3.78
C TYR A 138 0.35 -0.64 2.96
N ALA A 139 0.25 -1.92 2.60
CA ALA A 139 1.26 -2.59 1.76
C ALA A 139 1.36 -1.91 0.39
N LEU A 140 0.24 -1.55 -0.23
CA LEU A 140 0.22 -0.83 -1.51
C LEU A 140 0.78 0.58 -1.39
N ALA A 141 0.46 1.30 -0.30
CA ALA A 141 0.99 2.62 -0.04
C ALA A 141 2.52 2.59 0.15
N ALA A 142 3.03 1.63 0.91
CA ALA A 142 4.48 1.51 1.14
C ALA A 142 5.23 1.02 -0.10
N ALA A 143 4.67 0.08 -0.87
CA ALA A 143 5.33 -0.44 -2.07
C ALA A 143 5.33 0.55 -3.25
N PHE A 144 4.27 1.35 -3.40
CA PHE A 144 4.07 2.18 -4.60
C PHE A 144 3.94 3.68 -4.34
N GLY A 145 3.95 4.10 -3.07
CA GLY A 145 3.63 5.46 -2.64
C GLY A 145 2.12 5.73 -2.58
N THR A 146 1.75 6.86 -2.01
CA THR A 146 0.40 7.43 -2.09
C THR A 146 0.34 8.56 -3.13
N GLY A 147 -0.83 8.78 -3.71
CA GLY A 147 -1.05 9.85 -4.66
C GLY A 147 -0.22 9.72 -5.94
N ALA A 148 0.30 10.85 -6.42
CA ALA A 148 1.16 10.92 -7.61
C ALA A 148 2.49 11.66 -7.36
N GLN A 149 2.75 12.07 -6.11
CA GLN A 149 4.05 12.54 -5.69
C GLN A 149 4.90 11.34 -5.29
N PHE A 150 6.00 11.17 -6.03
CA PHE A 150 6.98 10.12 -5.81
C PHE A 150 8.09 10.65 -4.92
N PHE A 151 7.95 10.57 -3.60
CA PHE A 151 9.07 10.75 -2.68
C PHE A 151 8.79 10.01 -1.36
N VAL A 152 9.11 8.72 -1.31
CA VAL A 152 9.38 8.01 -0.05
C VAL A 152 10.88 7.76 -0.01
N LEU A 153 11.63 8.80 0.38
CA LEU A 153 13.06 8.66 0.66
C LEU A 153 13.35 8.50 2.16
N MET A 154 12.33 8.50 3.03
CA MET A 154 12.56 8.52 4.49
C MET A 154 12.03 7.31 5.27
N LEU A 155 11.34 6.34 4.65
CA LEU A 155 10.89 5.15 5.38
C LEU A 155 12.04 4.13 5.60
N LEU A 156 13.06 4.16 4.74
CA LEU A 156 14.19 3.21 4.80
C LEU A 156 15.21 3.56 5.90
N ASP A 157 15.41 4.85 6.22
CA ASP A 157 16.39 5.26 7.23
C ASP A 157 15.87 5.14 8.68
N LEU A 158 14.54 5.14 8.89
CA LEU A 158 13.97 5.13 10.24
C LEU A 158 13.85 3.71 10.85
N LEU A 159 13.80 2.66 10.03
CA LEU A 159 13.69 1.27 10.48
C LEU A 159 15.05 0.59 10.75
N GLY A 160 16.16 1.30 10.54
CA GLY A 160 17.53 0.81 10.78
C GLY A 160 18.14 1.19 12.13
N HIS A 161 17.47 2.01 12.96
CA HIS A 161 18.02 2.42 14.26
C HIS A 161 17.40 1.60 15.40
N VAL A 162 18.09 0.53 15.78
CA VAL A 162 17.94 -0.06 17.11
C VAL A 162 18.66 0.88 18.09
N PRO A 163 17.98 1.55 19.03
CA PRO A 163 18.67 2.25 20.10
C PRO A 163 19.31 1.21 21.04
N ASP A 164 20.60 1.38 21.30
CA ASP A 164 21.34 0.66 22.36
C ASP A 164 20.75 0.93 23.75
#